data_AF-A0A835F2R4-F1
#
_entry.id   AF-A0A835F2R4-F1
#
_cell.length_a   1.000
_cell.length_b   1.000
_cell.length_c   1.000
_cell.angle_alpha   90.00
_cell.angle_beta   90.00
_cell.angle_gamma   90.00
#
_symmetry.space_group_name_H-M   'P 1'
#
loop_
_entity.id
_entity.type
_entity.pdbx_description
1 polymer ?
#
loop_
_entity_poly.entity_id
_entity_poly.type
_entity_poly.pdbx_seq_one_letter_code
_entity_poly.pdbx_strand_id
1 'polypeptide(L)'
;MSSVTTKLSHAADVASSETQTLVADMRKALGSMKSLAVDYERDGKSDKVQKLQEMVLEMVASYEDCTALAQAIKDVPGVYQQSDQPTDFKRLIENEVMKIKEASAESGQNHPLFRQFRESVWNVHHAGQPMPGEEQEDIVMTSTQMSILNVTCPLTGKPVIELANPVRCVDCKHIYEKEPVMHYIRSKKPPQCPIAGCPRILQVGKVVCDPLLLIEIEELRSSEPPAQNATNIEDFTLLDEDDE
;
A
#
# COMPACT_ATOMS: atom_id res chain seq x y z
N MET A 1 9.87 -28.85 -11.73
CA MET A 1 10.90 -27.81 -11.50
C MET A 1 12.22 -28.48 -11.24
N SER A 2 13.32 -28.01 -11.85
CA SER A 2 14.66 -28.55 -11.62
C SER A 2 15.10 -28.25 -10.17
N SER A 3 15.95 -29.11 -9.59
CA SER A 3 16.57 -28.90 -8.27
C SER A 3 17.30 -27.54 -8.21
N VAL A 4 17.86 -27.09 -9.34
CA VAL A 4 18.53 -25.79 -9.49
C VAL A 4 17.55 -24.63 -9.38
N THR A 5 16.42 -24.68 -10.10
CA THR A 5 15.37 -23.64 -10.05
C THR A 5 14.80 -23.47 -8.65
N THR A 6 14.68 -24.57 -7.89
CA THR A 6 14.18 -24.55 -6.51
C THR A 6 15.15 -23.83 -5.57
N LYS A 7 16.46 -24.10 -5.71
CA LYS A 7 17.50 -23.40 -4.94
C LYS A 7 17.58 -21.92 -5.30
N LEU A 8 17.47 -21.60 -6.59
CA LEU A 8 17.46 -20.22 -7.07
C LEU A 8 16.25 -19.44 -6.54
N SER A 9 15.07 -20.05 -6.53
CA SER A 9 13.86 -19.45 -5.97
C SER A 9 14.03 -19.15 -4.48
N HIS A 10 14.53 -20.10 -3.70
CA HIS A 10 14.80 -19.87 -2.28
C HIS A 10 15.82 -18.74 -2.04
N ALA A 11 16.89 -18.69 -2.83
CA ALA A 11 17.89 -17.61 -2.72
C ALA A 11 17.28 -16.24 -3.07
N ALA A 12 16.45 -16.19 -4.12
CA ALA A 12 15.72 -14.98 -4.52
C ALA A 12 14.73 -14.53 -3.44
N ASP A 13 14.01 -15.45 -2.80
CA ASP A 13 13.08 -15.15 -1.72
C ASP A 13 13.79 -14.53 -0.52
N VAL A 14 14.93 -15.10 -0.09
CA VAL A 14 15.73 -14.56 1.01
C VAL A 14 16.27 -13.17 0.68
N ALA A 15 16.90 -13.00 -0.48
CA ALA A 15 17.47 -11.71 -0.88
C ALA A 15 16.40 -10.63 -1.06
N SER A 16 15.26 -10.98 -1.65
CA SER A 16 14.15 -10.04 -1.83
C SER A 16 13.48 -9.69 -0.49
N SER A 17 13.40 -10.61 0.47
CA SER A 17 12.82 -10.34 1.81
C SER A 17 13.57 -9.23 2.55
N GLU A 18 14.91 -9.19 2.46
CA GLU A 18 15.71 -8.13 3.06
C GLU A 18 15.42 -6.77 2.40
N THR A 19 15.38 -6.73 1.06
CA THR A 19 15.03 -5.51 0.32
C THR A 19 13.60 -5.05 0.60
N GLN A 20 12.65 -5.98 0.76
CA GLN A 20 11.26 -5.66 1.11
C GLN A 20 11.13 -5.02 2.50
N THR A 21 12.00 -5.40 3.44
CA THR A 21 12.04 -4.78 4.78
C THR A 21 12.50 -3.33 4.67
N LEU A 22 13.57 -3.06 3.91
CA LEU A 22 14.03 -1.70 3.63
C LEU A 22 12.94 -0.85 2.93
N VAL A 23 12.26 -1.42 1.93
CA VAL A 23 11.13 -0.76 1.23
C VAL A 23 9.98 -0.43 2.19
N ALA A 24 9.73 -1.24 3.22
CA ALA A 24 8.75 -0.92 4.27
C ALA A 24 9.23 0.23 5.17
N ASP A 25 10.48 0.23 5.59
CA ASP A 25 11.07 1.30 6.41
C ASP A 25 11.09 2.64 5.66
N MET A 26 11.41 2.62 4.36
CA MET A 26 11.38 3.82 3.51
C MET A 26 9.98 4.43 3.43
N ARG A 27 8.93 3.61 3.30
CA ARG A 27 7.53 4.08 3.32
C ARG A 27 7.15 4.70 4.65
N LYS A 28 7.57 4.09 5.75
CA LYS A 28 7.35 4.66 7.09
C LYS A 28 8.04 6.02 7.26
N ALA A 29 9.27 6.14 6.74
CA ALA A 29 10.00 7.41 6.73
C ALA A 29 9.27 8.47 5.90
N LEU A 30 8.77 8.13 4.71
CA LEU A 30 7.97 9.03 3.87
C LEU A 30 6.69 9.49 4.57
N GLY A 31 5.96 8.59 5.25
CA GLY A 31 4.80 8.95 6.07
C GLY A 31 5.13 9.90 7.23
N SER A 32 6.30 9.72 7.84
CA SER A 32 6.80 10.62 8.90
C SER A 32 7.17 12.00 8.35
N MET A 33 7.85 12.05 7.20
CA MET A 33 8.19 13.31 6.51
C MET A 33 6.95 14.08 6.11
N LYS A 34 5.91 13.38 5.62
CA LYS A 34 4.61 13.96 5.30
C LYS A 34 3.95 14.60 6.52
N SER A 35 3.87 13.86 7.63
CA SER A 35 3.28 14.36 8.87
C SER A 35 4.03 15.59 9.38
N LEU A 36 5.36 15.57 9.33
CA LEU A 36 6.19 16.71 9.71
C LEU A 36 5.99 17.92 8.78
N ALA A 37 5.80 17.71 7.48
CA ALA A 37 5.53 18.78 6.53
C ALA A 37 4.17 19.45 6.80
N VAL A 38 3.16 18.68 7.18
CA VAL A 38 1.85 19.21 7.62
C VAL A 38 2.01 20.10 8.84
N ASP A 39 2.81 19.70 9.84
CA ASP A 39 3.06 20.51 11.03
C ASP A 39 3.83 21.80 10.69
N TYR A 40 4.83 21.73 9.82
CA TYR A 40 5.54 22.93 9.35
C TYR A 40 4.65 23.88 8.55
N GLU A 41 3.73 23.37 7.75
CA GLU A 41 2.77 24.18 7.02
C GLU A 41 1.77 24.90 7.95
N ARG A 42 1.32 24.22 9.01
CA ARG A 42 0.49 24.83 10.08
C ARG A 42 1.24 25.96 10.81
N ASP A 43 2.53 25.78 11.02
CA ASP A 43 3.42 26.76 11.65
C ASP A 43 3.86 27.89 10.70
N GLY A 44 3.47 27.87 9.42
CA GLY A 44 3.90 28.86 8.42
C GLY A 44 5.38 28.79 8.06
N LYS A 45 6.04 27.63 8.23
CA LYS A 45 7.46 27.41 7.97
C LYS A 45 7.69 26.88 6.55
N SER A 46 7.31 27.67 5.54
CA SER A 46 7.32 27.24 4.13
C SER A 46 8.73 26.84 3.63
N ASP A 47 9.80 27.43 4.17
CA ASP A 47 11.19 27.06 3.83
C ASP A 47 11.52 25.61 4.22
N LYS A 48 10.97 25.13 5.34
CA LYS A 48 11.15 23.76 5.81
C LYS A 48 10.28 22.77 5.05
N VAL A 49 9.06 23.18 4.68
CA VAL A 49 8.18 22.37 3.82
C VAL A 49 8.85 22.12 2.48
N GLN A 50 9.44 23.15 1.86
CA GLN A 50 10.18 23.00 0.60
C GLN A 50 11.37 22.03 0.72
N LYS A 51 12.16 22.15 1.79
CA LYS A 51 13.28 21.20 2.04
C LYS A 51 12.80 19.77 2.23
N LEU A 52 11.68 19.56 2.93
CA LEU A 52 11.05 18.24 3.05
C LEU A 52 10.58 17.71 1.71
N GLN A 53 9.97 18.56 0.88
CA GLN A 53 9.53 18.18 -0.45
C GLN A 53 10.68 17.68 -1.33
N GLU A 54 11.84 18.35 -1.30
CA GLU A 54 13.05 17.91 -2.02
C GLU A 54 13.56 16.56 -1.51
N MET A 55 13.63 16.38 -0.18
CA MET A 55 14.03 15.09 0.42
C MET A 55 13.06 13.95 0.08
N VAL A 56 11.75 14.23 0.07
CA VAL A 56 10.74 13.24 -0.29
C VAL A 56 10.87 12.81 -1.75
N LEU A 57 11.17 13.74 -2.68
CA LEU A 57 11.41 13.39 -4.08
C LEU A 57 12.60 12.43 -4.24
N GLU A 58 13.73 12.72 -3.58
CA GLU A 58 14.92 11.86 -3.62
C GLU A 58 14.66 10.49 -2.99
N MET A 59 13.91 10.46 -1.90
CA MET A 59 13.54 9.23 -1.20
C MET A 59 12.56 8.38 -2.02
N VAL A 60 11.63 9.00 -2.76
CA VAL A 60 10.71 8.31 -3.68
C VAL A 60 11.48 7.67 -4.84
N ALA A 61 12.42 8.39 -5.46
CA ALA A 61 13.26 7.81 -6.51
C ALA A 61 14.07 6.60 -6.00
N SER A 62 14.64 6.72 -4.80
CA SER A 62 15.36 5.60 -4.15
C SER A 62 14.41 4.43 -3.83
N TYR A 63 13.18 4.72 -3.43
CA TYR A 63 12.16 3.72 -3.13
C TYR A 63 11.75 2.93 -4.37
N GLU A 64 11.55 3.61 -5.51
CA GLU A 64 11.25 2.98 -6.80
C GLU A 64 12.40 2.05 -7.23
N ASP A 65 13.64 2.50 -7.07
CA ASP A 65 14.83 1.72 -7.38
C ASP A 65 14.92 0.44 -6.53
N CYS A 66 14.73 0.55 -5.21
CA CYS A 66 14.73 -0.61 -4.32
C CYS A 66 13.57 -1.56 -4.61
N THR A 67 12.39 -1.04 -4.94
CA THR A 67 11.20 -1.84 -5.26
C THR A 67 11.40 -2.61 -6.58
N ALA A 68 11.92 -1.93 -7.61
CA ALA A 68 12.24 -2.55 -8.89
C ALA A 68 13.31 -3.65 -8.74
N LEU A 69 14.33 -3.40 -7.92
CA LEU A 69 15.37 -4.41 -7.62
C LEU A 69 14.79 -5.62 -6.88
N ALA A 70 13.99 -5.40 -5.84
CA ALA A 70 13.38 -6.48 -5.06
C ALA A 70 12.48 -7.38 -5.94
N GLN A 71 11.76 -6.76 -6.87
CA GLN A 71 10.88 -7.44 -7.82
C GLN A 71 11.69 -8.19 -8.89
N ALA A 72 12.70 -7.55 -9.48
CA ALA A 72 13.59 -8.18 -10.45
C ALA A 72 14.23 -9.46 -9.90
N ILE A 73 14.75 -9.41 -8.66
CA ILE A 73 15.34 -10.58 -7.98
C ILE A 73 14.32 -11.71 -7.86
N LYS A 74 13.06 -11.41 -7.56
CA LYS A 74 11.98 -12.41 -7.47
C LYS A 74 11.58 -13.01 -8.81
N ASP A 75 11.74 -12.26 -9.90
CA ASP A 75 11.34 -12.70 -11.23
C ASP A 75 12.44 -13.52 -11.93
N VAL A 76 13.71 -13.33 -11.54
CA VAL A 76 14.89 -14.07 -12.06
C VAL A 76 14.68 -15.60 -12.14
N PRO A 77 14.19 -16.30 -11.11
CA PRO A 77 13.98 -17.75 -11.17
C PRO A 77 12.99 -18.18 -12.27
N GLY A 78 12.02 -17.32 -12.61
CA GLY A 78 11.01 -17.59 -13.64
C GLY A 78 11.53 -17.42 -15.06
N VAL A 79 12.50 -16.54 -15.27
CA VAL A 79 13.12 -16.29 -16.59
C VAL A 79 14.42 -17.08 -16.80
N TYR A 80 14.97 -17.68 -15.74
CA TYR A 80 16.21 -18.45 -15.81
C TYR A 80 16.07 -19.71 -16.67
N GLN A 81 16.94 -19.85 -17.67
CA GLN A 81 17.08 -21.04 -18.49
C GLN A 81 18.43 -21.72 -18.20
N GLN A 82 18.38 -23.00 -17.84
CA GLN A 82 19.57 -23.79 -17.58
C GLN A 82 20.38 -23.97 -18.88
N SER A 83 21.69 -23.73 -18.80
CA SER A 83 22.64 -23.77 -19.91
C SER A 83 23.95 -24.41 -19.46
N ASP A 84 24.71 -24.96 -20.40
CA ASP A 84 26.06 -25.49 -20.16
C ASP A 84 27.11 -24.39 -19.96
N GLN A 85 26.75 -23.12 -20.21
CA GLN A 85 27.62 -21.97 -20.01
C GLN A 85 27.36 -21.29 -18.65
N PRO A 86 28.39 -20.70 -18.02
CA PRO A 86 28.21 -19.89 -16.82
C PRO A 86 27.19 -18.77 -17.04
N THR A 87 26.24 -18.64 -16.12
CA THR A 87 25.21 -17.59 -16.20
C THR A 87 25.70 -16.31 -15.53
N ASP A 88 25.56 -15.18 -16.22
CA ASP A 88 25.75 -13.85 -15.65
C ASP A 88 24.45 -13.38 -14.98
N PHE A 89 24.31 -13.71 -13.69
CA PHE A 89 23.14 -13.33 -12.90
C PHE A 89 23.02 -11.82 -12.69
N LYS A 90 24.15 -11.10 -12.67
CA LYS A 90 24.13 -9.64 -12.54
C LYS A 90 23.42 -9.02 -13.74
N ARG A 91 23.84 -9.38 -14.96
CA ARG A 91 23.21 -8.90 -16.19
C ARG A 91 21.75 -9.30 -16.29
N LEU A 92 21.40 -10.51 -15.84
CA LEU A 92 20.02 -10.97 -15.85
C LEU A 92 19.13 -10.12 -14.92
N ILE A 93 19.58 -9.84 -13.70
CA ILE A 93 18.86 -8.95 -12.76
C ILE A 93 18.76 -7.53 -13.34
N GLU A 94 19.86 -6.97 -13.86
CA GLU A 94 19.86 -5.63 -14.47
C GLU A 94 18.85 -5.51 -15.62
N ASN A 95 18.75 -6.55 -16.46
CA ASN A 95 17.75 -6.59 -17.54
C ASN A 95 16.32 -6.63 -17.01
N GLU A 96 16.04 -7.41 -15.96
CA GLU A 96 14.70 -7.43 -15.34
C GLU A 96 14.37 -6.10 -14.66
N VAL A 97 15.33 -5.45 -13.99
CA VAL A 97 15.15 -4.11 -13.42
C VAL A 97 14.79 -3.10 -14.51
N MET A 98 15.48 -3.13 -15.65
CA MET A 98 15.21 -2.23 -16.78
C MET A 98 13.79 -2.41 -17.31
N LYS A 99 13.34 -3.66 -17.51
CA LYS A 99 11.96 -3.96 -17.93
C LYS A 99 10.92 -3.43 -16.95
N ILE A 100 11.16 -3.59 -15.64
CA ILE A 100 10.25 -3.11 -14.59
C ILE A 100 10.18 -1.58 -14.61
N LYS A 101 11.33 -0.90 -14.73
CA LYS A 101 11.38 0.56 -14.79
C LYS A 101 10.73 1.11 -16.06
N GLU A 102 10.92 0.48 -17.21
CA GLU A 102 10.26 0.85 -18.46
C GLU A 102 8.74 0.72 -18.37
N ALA A 103 8.24 -0.31 -17.69
CA ALA A 103 6.80 -0.50 -17.46
C ALA A 103 6.21 0.50 -16.44
N SER A 104 7.05 1.11 -15.61
CA SER A 104 6.68 1.99 -14.49
C SER A 104 7.12 3.43 -14.70
N ALA A 105 7.30 3.87 -15.96
CA ALA A 105 7.82 5.19 -16.33
C ALA A 105 6.84 6.35 -16.04
N GLU A 106 6.33 6.43 -14.82
CA GLU A 106 5.72 7.61 -14.24
C GLU A 106 6.84 8.54 -13.77
N SER A 107 6.71 9.85 -14.00
CA SER A 107 7.69 10.81 -13.49
C SER A 107 7.66 10.79 -11.96
N GLY A 108 8.80 10.96 -11.28
CA GLY A 108 8.83 11.00 -9.81
C GLY A 108 7.94 12.09 -9.17
N GLN A 109 7.49 13.08 -9.95
CA GLN A 109 6.48 14.06 -9.52
C GLN A 109 5.04 13.56 -9.59
N ASN A 110 4.78 12.55 -10.42
CA ASN A 110 3.49 11.88 -10.54
C ASN A 110 3.39 10.65 -9.63
N HIS A 111 4.51 10.24 -9.01
CA HIS A 111 4.51 9.07 -8.14
C HIS A 111 3.48 9.25 -6.99
N PRO A 112 2.61 8.27 -6.74
CA PRO A 112 1.51 8.42 -5.80
C PRO A 112 1.91 8.86 -4.38
N LEU A 113 3.07 8.39 -3.87
CA LEU A 113 3.60 8.83 -2.57
C LEU A 113 3.93 10.32 -2.51
N PHE A 114 4.49 10.87 -3.60
CA PHE A 114 4.84 12.28 -3.67
C PHE A 114 3.59 13.15 -3.85
N ARG A 115 2.64 12.69 -4.66
CA ARG A 115 1.33 13.33 -4.80
C ARG A 115 0.61 13.43 -3.46
N GLN A 116 0.51 12.33 -2.73
CA GLN A 116 -0.13 12.29 -1.41
C GLN A 116 0.56 13.21 -0.40
N PHE A 117 1.90 13.33 -0.48
CA PHE A 117 2.64 14.30 0.31
C PHE A 117 2.18 15.74 0.01
N ARG A 118 2.16 16.14 -1.26
CA ARG A 118 1.74 17.49 -1.68
C ARG A 118 0.29 17.78 -1.31
N GLU A 119 -0.62 16.84 -1.55
CA GLU A 119 -2.03 16.96 -1.20
C GLU A 119 -2.23 17.15 0.31
N SER A 120 -1.48 16.41 1.14
CA SER A 120 -1.57 16.53 2.60
C SER A 120 -1.13 17.90 3.10
N VAL A 121 -0.07 18.47 2.51
CA VAL A 121 0.39 19.83 2.80
C VAL A 121 -0.64 20.86 2.31
N TRP A 122 -1.14 20.72 1.08
CA TRP A 122 -2.16 21.62 0.50
C TRP A 122 -3.44 21.70 1.36
N ASN A 123 -3.91 20.54 1.83
CA ASN A 123 -5.13 20.41 2.62
C ASN A 123 -5.08 21.15 3.97
N VAL A 124 -3.90 21.57 4.45
CA VAL A 124 -3.77 22.34 5.70
C VAL A 124 -4.55 23.65 5.64
N HIS A 125 -4.50 24.35 4.51
CA HIS A 125 -5.18 25.65 4.32
C HIS A 125 -6.31 25.59 3.29
N HIS A 126 -6.44 24.47 2.56
CA HIS A 126 -7.36 24.34 1.42
C HIS A 126 -8.21 23.06 1.50
N ALA A 127 -8.54 22.61 2.72
CA ALA A 127 -9.35 21.41 2.93
C ALA A 127 -10.63 21.42 2.06
N GLY A 128 -10.85 20.35 1.31
CA GLY A 128 -11.99 20.20 0.41
C GLY A 128 -11.84 20.88 -0.95
N GLN A 129 -10.72 21.57 -1.21
CA GLN A 129 -10.40 22.12 -2.53
C GLN A 129 -9.37 21.23 -3.24
N PRO A 130 -9.54 20.95 -4.54
CA PRO A 130 -8.54 20.21 -5.31
C PRO A 130 -7.24 21.02 -5.39
N MET A 131 -6.10 20.34 -5.36
CA MET A 131 -4.79 20.97 -5.49
C MET A 131 -4.59 21.49 -6.94
N PRO A 132 -4.21 22.76 -7.14
CA PRO A 132 -4.00 23.34 -8.48
C PRO A 132 -2.88 22.64 -9.25
N GLY A 133 -3.08 22.42 -10.56
CA GLY A 133 -2.05 21.88 -11.45
C GLY A 133 -2.08 20.37 -11.70
N GLU A 134 -3.08 19.65 -11.17
CA GLU A 134 -3.32 18.23 -11.44
C GLU A 134 -4.49 17.98 -12.43
N GLU A 135 -4.83 18.98 -13.24
CA GLU A 135 -6.04 19.01 -14.08
C GLU A 135 -5.94 18.22 -15.42
N GLN A 136 -4.92 17.37 -15.61
CA GLN A 136 -4.74 16.62 -16.87
C GLN A 136 -4.90 15.10 -16.74
N GLU A 137 -5.39 14.59 -15.62
CA GLU A 137 -5.71 13.17 -15.51
C GLU A 137 -7.16 12.98 -15.10
N ASP A 138 -7.96 12.51 -16.05
CA ASP A 138 -9.30 11.99 -15.84
C ASP A 138 -9.33 11.03 -14.63
N ILE A 139 -10.16 11.37 -13.64
CA ILE A 139 -10.95 10.49 -12.75
C ILE A 139 -10.53 10.36 -11.26
N VAL A 140 -11.53 10.70 -10.45
CA VAL A 140 -11.80 10.57 -8.98
C VAL A 140 -11.14 11.58 -8.04
N MET A 141 -11.99 12.45 -7.51
CA MET A 141 -11.76 13.16 -6.25
C MET A 141 -11.39 12.16 -5.13
N THR A 142 -10.11 12.06 -4.78
CA THR A 142 -9.66 11.54 -3.48
C THR A 142 -9.72 12.67 -2.45
N SER A 143 -10.91 13.23 -2.24
CA SER A 143 -11.18 14.14 -1.12
C SER A 143 -11.08 13.37 0.19
N THR A 144 -9.88 13.13 0.72
CA THR A 144 -9.62 12.70 2.13
C THR A 144 -10.40 11.45 2.62
N GLN A 145 -11.14 10.77 1.75
CA GLN A 145 -11.87 9.56 2.05
C GLN A 145 -10.90 8.42 1.80
N MET A 146 -10.56 7.74 2.89
CA MET A 146 -9.88 6.46 2.84
C MET A 146 -10.42 5.63 1.68
N SER A 147 -9.57 5.30 0.72
CA SER A 147 -9.86 4.41 -0.40
C SER A 147 -10.12 2.95 0.06
N ILE A 148 -9.96 2.71 1.37
CA ILE A 148 -10.22 1.46 2.06
C ILE A 148 -11.73 1.29 2.23
N LEU A 149 -12.30 0.41 1.43
CA LEU A 149 -13.75 0.16 1.38
C LEU A 149 -14.27 -0.76 2.51
N ASN A 150 -13.37 -1.39 3.27
CA ASN A 150 -13.75 -2.26 4.37
C ASN A 150 -12.79 -2.12 5.56
N VAL A 151 -13.36 -2.08 6.76
CA VAL A 151 -12.61 -1.96 8.03
C VAL A 151 -12.07 -3.30 8.54
N THR A 152 -12.69 -4.41 8.15
CA THR A 152 -12.30 -5.78 8.54
C THR A 152 -12.16 -6.67 7.31
N CYS A 153 -11.25 -7.65 7.37
CA CYS A 153 -11.16 -8.71 6.37
C CYS A 153 -12.44 -9.57 6.42
N PRO A 154 -13.19 -9.70 5.32
CA PRO A 154 -14.46 -10.44 5.29
C PRO A 154 -14.35 -11.95 5.55
N LEU A 155 -13.14 -12.50 5.47
CA LEU A 155 -12.88 -13.93 5.63
C LEU A 155 -12.36 -14.29 7.02
N THR A 156 -11.56 -13.42 7.63
CA THR A 156 -10.95 -13.67 8.94
C THR A 156 -11.60 -12.88 10.08
N GLY A 157 -12.35 -11.84 9.76
CA GLY A 157 -12.90 -10.88 10.73
C GLY A 157 -11.85 -9.95 11.34
N LYS A 158 -10.56 -10.12 11.05
CA LYS A 158 -9.50 -9.24 11.56
C LYS A 158 -9.65 -7.82 11.01
N PRO A 159 -9.39 -6.77 11.81
CA PRO A 159 -9.37 -5.42 11.28
C PRO A 159 -8.26 -5.27 10.24
N VAL A 160 -8.49 -4.45 9.22
CA VAL A 160 -7.55 -4.28 8.09
C VAL A 160 -6.18 -3.79 8.57
N ILE A 161 -6.17 -2.98 9.63
CA ILE A 161 -4.97 -2.50 10.31
C ILE A 161 -4.15 -3.59 11.02
N GLU A 162 -4.69 -4.78 11.26
CA GLU A 162 -3.98 -5.90 11.91
C GLU A 162 -3.65 -7.05 10.95
N LEU A 163 -3.86 -6.86 9.64
CA LEU A 163 -3.55 -7.88 8.65
C LEU A 163 -2.03 -8.03 8.50
N ALA A 164 -1.58 -9.29 8.44
CA ALA A 164 -0.16 -9.59 8.28
C ALA A 164 0.27 -9.43 6.81
N ASN A 165 -0.56 -9.90 5.88
CA ASN A 165 -0.35 -9.78 4.44
C ASN A 165 -1.64 -9.28 3.77
N PRO A 166 -1.94 -7.98 3.86
CA PRO A 166 -3.12 -7.41 3.22
C PRO A 166 -3.00 -7.48 1.69
N VAL A 167 -4.08 -7.87 1.03
CA VAL A 167 -4.21 -7.88 -0.43
C VAL A 167 -5.54 -7.27 -0.81
N ARG A 168 -5.58 -6.55 -1.92
CA ARG A 168 -6.76 -5.86 -2.44
C ARG A 168 -7.17 -6.44 -3.78
N CYS A 169 -8.47 -6.64 -3.97
CA CYS A 169 -9.00 -7.02 -5.27
C CYS A 169 -9.06 -5.81 -6.19
N VAL A 170 -8.47 -5.88 -7.38
CA VAL A 170 -8.46 -4.75 -8.34
C VAL A 170 -9.88 -4.40 -8.81
N ASP A 171 -10.76 -5.38 -8.96
CA ASP A 171 -12.12 -5.18 -9.52
C ASP A 171 -13.14 -4.59 -8.52
N CYS A 172 -12.94 -4.78 -7.20
CA CYS A 172 -13.87 -4.31 -6.17
C CYS A 172 -13.22 -3.52 -5.03
N LYS A 173 -11.90 -3.36 -5.03
CA LYS A 173 -11.09 -2.67 -4.03
C LYS A 173 -11.23 -3.14 -2.56
N HIS A 174 -11.93 -4.25 -2.29
CA HIS A 174 -11.97 -4.85 -0.96
C HIS A 174 -10.66 -5.55 -0.59
N ILE A 175 -10.34 -5.49 0.70
CA ILE A 175 -9.08 -5.92 1.31
C ILE A 175 -9.26 -7.22 2.09
N TYR A 176 -8.30 -8.12 1.96
CA TYR A 176 -8.29 -9.43 2.57
C TYR A 176 -6.92 -9.78 3.14
N GLU A 177 -6.87 -10.74 4.06
CA GLU A 177 -5.65 -11.48 4.38
C GLU A 177 -5.30 -12.43 3.22
N LYS A 178 -4.03 -12.47 2.81
CA LYS A 178 -3.59 -13.20 1.61
C LYS A 178 -3.88 -14.69 1.66
N GLU A 179 -3.48 -15.39 2.72
CA GLU A 179 -3.65 -16.85 2.78
C GLU A 179 -5.13 -17.29 2.77
N PRO A 180 -6.02 -16.71 3.60
CA PRO A 180 -7.43 -17.03 3.60
C PRO A 180 -8.14 -16.75 2.28
N VAL A 181 -7.85 -15.63 1.60
CA VAL A 181 -8.50 -15.32 0.32
C VAL A 181 -8.04 -16.25 -0.80
N MET A 182 -6.77 -16.62 -0.81
CA MET A 182 -6.25 -17.59 -1.79
C MET A 182 -6.87 -18.98 -1.58
N HIS A 183 -7.08 -19.39 -0.32
CA HIS A 183 -7.80 -20.63 -0.02
C HIS A 183 -9.28 -20.54 -0.46
N TYR A 184 -9.96 -19.43 -0.15
CA TYR A 184 -11.36 -19.19 -0.52
C TYR A 184 -11.58 -19.22 -2.04
N ILE A 185 -10.69 -18.61 -2.82
CA ILE A 185 -10.76 -18.62 -4.30
C ILE A 185 -10.63 -20.04 -4.85
N ARG A 186 -9.83 -20.90 -4.21
CA ARG A 186 -9.63 -22.30 -4.63
C ARG A 186 -10.80 -23.21 -4.23
N SER A 187 -11.42 -22.96 -3.09
CA SER A 187 -12.45 -23.84 -2.52
C SER A 187 -13.87 -23.53 -3.03
N LYS A 188 -14.20 -22.27 -3.34
CA LYS A 188 -15.55 -21.88 -3.77
C LYS A 188 -15.67 -21.72 -5.28
N LYS A 189 -16.78 -22.17 -5.87
CA LYS A 189 -17.09 -22.04 -7.31
C LYS A 189 -18.53 -21.54 -7.53
N PRO A 190 -18.76 -20.32 -8.04
CA PRO A 190 -17.78 -19.26 -8.29
C PRO A 190 -17.33 -18.56 -6.99
N PRO A 191 -16.05 -18.16 -6.88
CA PRO A 191 -15.53 -17.46 -5.70
C PRO A 191 -15.95 -15.98 -5.71
N GLN A 192 -17.21 -15.70 -5.36
CA GLN A 192 -17.73 -14.34 -5.26
C GLN A 192 -17.11 -13.57 -4.08
N CYS A 193 -16.99 -12.26 -4.20
CA CYS A 193 -16.63 -11.37 -3.11
C CYS A 193 -17.52 -11.63 -1.87
N PRO A 194 -16.94 -11.88 -0.67
CA PRO A 194 -17.73 -12.13 0.54
C PRO A 194 -18.44 -10.90 1.13
N ILE A 195 -18.13 -9.69 0.65
CA ILE A 195 -18.83 -8.47 1.06
C ILE A 195 -20.26 -8.49 0.51
N ALA A 196 -21.24 -8.30 1.41
CA ALA A 196 -22.64 -8.22 1.05
C ALA A 196 -22.87 -7.16 -0.03
N GLY A 197 -23.57 -7.54 -1.11
CA GLY A 197 -23.90 -6.64 -2.22
C GLY A 197 -22.79 -6.47 -3.28
N CYS A 198 -21.60 -7.05 -3.11
CA CYS A 198 -20.57 -7.00 -4.15
C CYS A 198 -20.73 -8.14 -5.18
N PRO A 199 -21.00 -7.84 -6.47
CA PRO A 199 -21.24 -8.88 -7.48
C PRO A 199 -19.96 -9.48 -8.08
N ARG A 200 -18.78 -9.01 -7.67
CA ARG A 200 -17.50 -9.38 -8.30
C ARG A 200 -17.09 -10.81 -7.96
N ILE A 201 -16.50 -11.49 -8.94
CA ILE A 201 -15.91 -12.82 -8.79
C ILE A 201 -14.39 -12.64 -8.63
N LEU A 202 -13.85 -13.17 -7.54
CA LEU A 202 -12.43 -13.08 -7.21
C LEU A 202 -11.60 -14.00 -8.08
N GLN A 203 -10.44 -13.51 -8.52
CA GLN A 203 -9.46 -14.26 -9.30
C GLN A 203 -8.09 -14.10 -8.66
N VAL A 204 -7.30 -15.17 -8.65
CA VAL A 204 -5.95 -15.18 -8.04
C VAL A 204 -5.07 -14.05 -8.61
N GLY A 205 -5.09 -13.85 -9.93
CA GLY A 205 -4.29 -12.80 -10.59
C GLY A 205 -4.81 -11.36 -10.37
N LYS A 206 -5.98 -11.19 -9.75
CA LYS A 206 -6.61 -9.88 -9.49
C LYS A 206 -6.64 -9.50 -8.03
N VAL A 207 -6.11 -10.35 -7.15
CA VAL A 207 -5.99 -10.08 -5.71
C VAL A 207 -4.52 -9.87 -5.41
N VAL A 208 -4.12 -8.60 -5.32
CA VAL A 208 -2.72 -8.18 -5.27
C VAL A 208 -2.50 -7.24 -4.08
N CYS A 209 -1.30 -7.26 -3.51
CA CYS A 209 -0.89 -6.20 -2.59
C CYS A 209 -0.26 -5.11 -3.44
N ASP A 210 -1.04 -4.12 -3.84
CA ASP A 210 -0.46 -2.94 -4.50
C ASP A 210 0.33 -2.07 -3.50
N PRO A 211 1.33 -1.29 -3.94
CA PRO A 211 2.15 -0.49 -3.05
C PRO A 211 1.37 0.53 -2.20
N LEU A 212 0.29 1.08 -2.77
CA LEU A 212 -0.58 2.08 -2.14
C LEU A 212 -1.38 1.52 -0.97
N LEU A 213 -1.89 0.30 -1.09
CA LEU A 213 -2.68 -0.36 -0.05
C LEU A 213 -2.00 -0.33 1.32
N LEU A 214 -0.69 -0.59 1.36
CA LEU A 214 0.05 -0.61 2.63
C LEU A 214 0.24 0.79 3.21
N ILE A 215 0.34 1.81 2.36
CA ILE A 215 0.43 3.22 2.79
C ILE A 215 -0.90 3.65 3.38
N GLU A 216 -2.00 3.35 2.68
CA GLU A 216 -3.37 3.64 3.13
C GLU A 216 -3.68 2.97 4.49
N ILE A 217 -3.22 1.73 4.70
CA ILE A 217 -3.38 1.02 5.98
C ILE A 217 -2.53 1.64 7.09
N GLU A 218 -1.31 2.07 6.80
CA GLU A 218 -0.44 2.70 7.80
C GLU A 218 -0.94 4.09 8.22
N GLU A 219 -1.51 4.83 7.28
CA GLU A 219 -2.19 6.11 7.58
C GLU A 219 -3.39 5.91 8.48
N LEU A 220 -4.17 4.86 8.23
CA LEU A 220 -5.27 4.48 9.09
C LEU A 220 -4.82 4.26 10.53
N ARG A 221 -3.75 3.48 10.72
CA ARG A 221 -3.15 3.23 12.05
C ARG A 221 -2.71 4.52 12.74
N SER A 222 -2.23 5.49 11.96
CA SER A 222 -1.75 6.77 12.48
C SER A 222 -2.89 7.74 12.82
N SER A 223 -4.06 7.57 12.20
CA SER A 223 -5.26 8.39 12.41
C SER A 223 -6.18 7.89 13.52
N GLU A 224 -6.05 6.62 13.95
CA GLU A 224 -6.80 6.11 15.09
C GLU A 224 -6.25 6.72 16.39
N PRO A 225 -7.07 7.44 17.19
CA PRO A 225 -6.68 7.79 18.55
C PRO A 225 -6.48 6.49 19.36
N PRO A 226 -5.52 6.44 20.30
CA PRO A 226 -5.32 5.26 21.14
C PRO A 226 -6.67 4.91 21.79
N ALA A 227 -7.16 3.69 21.53
CA ALA A 227 -8.46 3.21 21.94
C ALA A 227 -8.73 3.52 23.42
N GLN A 228 -9.47 4.60 23.68
CA GLN A 228 -10.12 4.79 24.96
C GLN A 228 -11.30 3.84 24.97
N ASN A 229 -11.13 2.72 25.68
CA ASN A 229 -12.16 1.87 26.27
C ASN A 229 -13.59 2.23 25.84
N ALA A 230 -14.08 1.59 24.77
CA ALA A 230 -15.49 1.59 24.40
C ALA A 230 -16.30 0.73 25.39
N THR A 231 -16.33 1.12 26.66
CA THR A 231 -17.08 0.46 27.74
C THR A 231 -17.71 1.44 28.74
N ASN A 232 -18.00 2.67 28.34
CA ASN A 232 -18.87 3.56 29.11
C ASN A 232 -19.86 4.27 28.17
N ILE A 233 -20.82 3.52 27.65
CA ILE A 233 -22.12 4.12 27.31
C ILE A 233 -22.96 3.90 28.57
N GLU A 234 -22.98 4.90 29.45
CA GLU A 234 -23.93 4.92 30.56
C GLU A 234 -25.32 5.15 29.96
N ASP A 235 -26.17 4.13 30.09
CA ASP A 235 -27.59 4.17 29.76
C ASP A 235 -28.30 5.05 30.80
N PHE A 236 -28.71 6.25 30.41
CA PHE A 236 -29.44 7.19 31.27
C PHE A 236 -30.96 7.01 31.18
N THR A 237 -31.48 5.88 30.72
CA THR A 237 -32.93 5.61 30.79
C THR A 237 -33.36 5.08 32.16
N LEU A 238 -33.14 5.88 33.20
CA LEU A 238 -33.97 5.79 34.41
C LEU A 238 -35.22 6.63 34.15
N LEU A 239 -36.33 5.95 33.85
CA LEU A 239 -37.65 6.54 33.98
C LEU A 239 -37.86 6.80 35.48
N ASP A 240 -38.00 8.07 35.85
CA ASP A 240 -38.53 8.46 37.16
C ASP A 240 -39.99 7.97 37.21
N GLU A 241 -40.19 6.74 37.69
CA GLU A 241 -41.45 6.31 38.25
C GLU A 241 -41.50 6.80 39.70
N ASP A 242 -42.59 7.52 39.99
CA ASP A 242 -43.08 8.00 41.28
C ASP A 242 -42.70 9.43 41.70
N ASP A 243 -43.62 10.37 41.43
CA ASP A 243 -44.23 11.21 42.48
C ASP A 243 -45.45 12.00 41.92
N GLU A 244 -46.66 11.43 42.15
CA GLU A 244 -47.98 12.02 42.54
C GLU A 244 -49.20 11.24 42.00
#